data_AF-A0A3B9IHY4-F1
#
_entry.id   AF-A0A3B9IHY4-F1
#
_cell.length_a   1.000
_cell.length_b   1.000
_cell.length_c   1.000
_cell.angle_alpha   90.00
_cell.angle_beta   90.00
_cell.angle_gamma   90.00
#
_symmetry.space_group_name_H-M   'P 1'
#
loop_
_entity.id
_entity.type
_entity.pdbx_description
1 polymer ?
#
loop_
_entity_poly.entity_id
_entity_poly.type
_entity_poly.pdbx_seq_one_letter_code
_entity_poly.pdbx_strand_id
1 'polypeptide(L)'
;VALLAGERGLTPERHAQMLAQLGLDRPMVEQYFSYLWSLAQGDFGRSLVTRSPVLNDFLTLFPATLELSFAAMIFAVAIGLPAGILAAVRRGSALDHTVMAGALTGYSMPIFWW
;
A
#
# COMPACT_ATOMS: atom_id res chain seq x y z
N VAL A 1 -5.72 15.80 -13.54
CA VAL A 1 -5.77 15.65 -15.02
C VAL A 1 -4.44 16.00 -15.71
N ALA A 2 -3.77 17.09 -15.34
CA ALA A 2 -2.48 17.48 -15.94
C ALA A 2 -1.40 16.38 -15.92
N LEU A 3 -1.29 15.62 -14.81
CA LEU A 3 -0.36 14.48 -14.72
C LEU A 3 -0.66 13.34 -15.72
N LEU A 4 -1.91 13.19 -16.18
CA LEU A 4 -2.30 12.16 -17.15
C LEU A 4 -1.98 12.55 -18.60
N ALA A 5 -1.68 13.82 -18.86
CA ALA A 5 -1.36 14.30 -20.19
C ALA A 5 0.12 14.14 -20.57
N GLY A 6 0.96 13.78 -19.61
CA GLY A 6 2.40 13.73 -19.77
C GLY A 6 3.00 15.10 -20.10
N GLU A 7 4.24 15.09 -20.58
CA GLU A 7 5.04 16.30 -20.82
C GLU A 7 4.52 17.20 -21.95
N ARG A 8 3.61 16.70 -22.79
CA ARG A 8 3.12 17.43 -23.98
C ARG A 8 2.05 18.49 -23.67
N GLY A 9 1.63 18.61 -22.41
CA GLY A 9 0.59 19.55 -21.99
C GLY A 9 -0.81 19.20 -22.54
N LEU A 10 -1.84 19.86 -22.02
CA LEU A 10 -3.23 19.72 -22.49
C LEU A 10 -3.69 21.01 -23.15
N THR A 11 -4.32 20.90 -24.32
CA THR A 11 -5.12 22.03 -24.83
C THR A 11 -6.29 22.30 -23.87
N PRO A 12 -6.76 23.55 -23.75
CA PRO A 12 -7.88 23.91 -22.87
C PRO A 12 -9.13 23.06 -23.12
N GLU A 13 -9.41 22.75 -24.38
CA GLU A 13 -10.56 21.94 -24.81
C GLU A 13 -10.40 20.50 -24.33
N ARG A 14 -9.20 19.93 -24.44
CA ARG A 14 -8.94 18.56 -24.00
C ARG A 14 -8.96 18.45 -22.48
N HIS A 15 -8.48 19.47 -21.79
CA HIS A 15 -8.55 19.55 -20.34
C HIS A 15 -10.01 19.56 -19.84
N ALA A 16 -10.86 20.41 -20.42
CA ALA A 16 -12.29 20.46 -20.08
C ALA A 16 -13.00 19.14 -20.35
N GLN A 17 -12.71 18.48 -21.48
CA GLN A 17 -13.26 17.16 -21.79
C GLN A 17 -12.87 16.10 -20.77
N MET A 18 -11.60 16.09 -20.33
CA MET A 18 -11.14 15.12 -19.34
C MET A 18 -11.71 15.37 -17.95
N LEU A 19 -11.90 16.62 -17.54
CA LEU A 19 -12.58 16.94 -16.28
C LEU A 19 -14.01 16.41 -16.27
N ALA A 20 -14.78 16.67 -17.34
CA ALA A 20 -16.15 16.17 -17.47
C ALA A 20 -16.22 14.64 -17.50
N GLN A 21 -15.29 13.97 -18.21
CA GLN A 21 -15.23 12.50 -18.27
C GLN A 21 -14.92 11.86 -16.92
N LEU A 22 -14.12 12.52 -16.09
CA LEU A 22 -13.76 12.05 -14.75
C LEU A 22 -14.72 12.56 -13.67
N GLY A 23 -15.72 13.37 -14.03
CA GLY A 23 -16.64 14.03 -13.09
C GLY A 23 -15.97 15.04 -12.16
N LEU A 24 -14.76 15.49 -12.50
CA LEU A 24 -13.94 16.41 -11.71
C LEU A 24 -14.38 17.88 -11.87
N ASP A 25 -15.33 18.14 -12.76
CA ASP A 25 -16.00 19.43 -12.95
C ASP A 25 -17.14 19.69 -11.94
N ARG A 26 -17.55 18.66 -11.17
CA ARG A 26 -18.64 18.74 -10.19
C ARG A 26 -18.17 19.22 -8.81
N PRO A 27 -19.07 19.69 -7.92
CA PRO A 27 -18.73 19.97 -6.53
C PRO A 27 -18.09 18.77 -5.82
N MET A 28 -17.06 19.01 -4.99
CA MET A 28 -16.30 17.94 -4.33
C MET A 28 -17.17 16.99 -3.48
N VAL A 29 -18.23 17.53 -2.87
CA VAL A 29 -19.18 16.75 -2.07
C VAL A 29 -19.90 15.71 -2.94
N GLU A 30 -20.36 16.11 -4.13
CA GLU A 30 -21.01 15.19 -5.06
C GLU A 30 -20.04 14.12 -5.57
N GLN A 31 -18.80 14.50 -5.89
CA GLN A 31 -17.75 13.56 -6.30
C GLN A 31 -17.51 12.49 -5.23
N TYR A 32 -17.40 12.91 -3.97
CA TYR A 32 -17.15 12.01 -2.85
C TYR A 32 -18.30 11.04 -2.62
N PHE A 33 -19.54 11.51 -2.58
CA PHE A 33 -20.69 10.63 -2.37
C PHE A 33 -20.96 9.71 -3.57
N SER A 34 -20.75 10.19 -4.80
CA SER A 34 -20.81 9.33 -5.98
C SER A 34 -19.76 8.22 -5.92
N TYR A 35 -18.53 8.56 -5.51
CA TYR A 35 -17.46 7.58 -5.33
C TYR A 35 -17.80 6.54 -4.27
N LEU A 36 -18.28 6.96 -3.09
CA LEU A 36 -18.69 6.05 -2.03
C LEU A 36 -19.86 5.13 -2.47
N TRP A 37 -20.81 5.68 -3.23
CA TRP A 37 -21.94 4.91 -3.75
C TRP A 37 -21.50 3.83 -4.73
N SER A 38 -20.57 4.15 -5.64
CA SER A 38 -19.94 3.17 -6.55
C SER A 38 -19.16 2.10 -5.77
N LEU A 39 -18.35 2.51 -4.77
CA LEU A 39 -17.60 1.58 -3.93
C LEU A 39 -18.52 0.59 -3.20
N ALA A 40 -19.63 1.08 -2.63
CA ALA A 40 -20.59 0.24 -1.93
C ALA A 40 -21.24 -0.81 -2.84
N GLN A 41 -21.27 -0.58 -4.15
CA GLN A 41 -21.73 -1.53 -5.17
C GLN A 41 -20.61 -2.43 -5.71
N GLY A 42 -19.38 -2.28 -5.22
CA GLY A 42 -18.20 -3.00 -5.70
C GLY A 42 -17.58 -2.41 -6.96
N ASP A 43 -17.96 -1.20 -7.38
CA ASP A 43 -17.28 -0.48 -8.45
C ASP A 43 -16.15 0.39 -7.88
N PHE A 44 -14.93 -0.14 -7.99
CA PHE A 44 -13.70 0.55 -7.59
C PHE A 44 -13.15 1.48 -8.68
N GLY A 45 -13.86 1.61 -9.79
CA GLY A 45 -13.43 2.37 -10.95
C GLY A 45 -12.32 1.69 -11.75
N ARG A 46 -11.66 2.49 -12.59
CA ARG A 46 -10.59 2.06 -13.49
C ARG A 46 -9.26 2.69 -13.10
N SER A 47 -8.21 1.90 -13.22
CA SER A 47 -6.85 2.37 -13.05
C SER A 47 -6.49 3.41 -14.11
N LEU A 48 -5.87 4.51 -13.69
CA LEU A 48 -5.40 5.56 -14.59
C LEU A 48 -4.21 5.12 -15.46
N VAL A 49 -3.50 4.07 -15.04
CA VAL A 49 -2.29 3.54 -15.71
C VAL A 49 -2.67 2.41 -16.66
N THR A 50 -3.29 1.35 -16.14
CA THR A 50 -3.59 0.11 -16.87
C THR A 50 -4.93 0.18 -17.60
N ARG A 51 -5.81 1.13 -17.25
CA ARG A 51 -7.17 1.31 -17.81
C ARG A 51 -8.12 0.11 -17.61
N SER A 52 -7.71 -0.88 -16.83
CA SER A 52 -8.50 -2.02 -16.35
C SER A 52 -9.28 -1.65 -15.07
N PRO A 53 -10.32 -2.43 -14.71
CA PRO A 53 -10.96 -2.32 -13.40
C PRO A 53 -9.93 -2.51 -12.28
N VAL A 54 -9.93 -1.62 -11.29
CA VAL A 54 -8.95 -1.65 -10.17
C VAL A 54 -9.01 -2.97 -9.41
N LEU A 55 -10.21 -3.54 -9.27
CA LEU A 55 -10.40 -4.79 -8.54
C LEU A 55 -9.64 -5.97 -9.19
N ASN A 56 -9.52 -6.01 -10.52
CA ASN A 56 -8.77 -7.07 -11.20
C ASN A 56 -7.28 -6.98 -10.92
N ASP A 57 -6.71 -5.78 -11.03
CA ASP A 57 -5.30 -5.53 -10.74
C ASP A 57 -4.99 -5.85 -9.28
N PHE A 58 -5.89 -5.46 -8.36
CA PHE A 58 -5.79 -5.78 -6.94
C PHE A 58 -5.79 -7.29 -6.68
N LEU A 59 -6.76 -8.03 -7.21
CA LEU A 59 -6.87 -9.47 -7.00
C LEU A 59 -5.72 -10.27 -7.65
N THR A 60 -5.02 -9.69 -8.62
CA THR A 60 -3.83 -10.30 -9.21
C THR A 60 -2.62 -10.23 -8.27
N LEU A 61 -2.49 -9.14 -7.49
CA LEU A 61 -1.31 -8.86 -6.66
C LEU A 61 -1.51 -9.18 -5.17
N PHE A 62 -2.75 -9.03 -4.68
CA PHE A 62 -3.09 -9.20 -3.28
C PHE A 62 -2.80 -10.63 -2.74
N PRO A 63 -3.07 -11.72 -3.48
CA PRO A 63 -2.75 -13.07 -3.00
C PRO A 63 -1.25 -13.27 -2.73
N ALA A 64 -0.37 -12.74 -3.58
CA ALA A 64 1.08 -12.81 -3.37
C ALA A 64 1.50 -12.02 -2.11
N THR A 65 0.87 -10.87 -1.85
CA THR A 65 1.11 -10.10 -0.62
C THR A 65 0.70 -10.89 0.62
N LEU A 66 -0.44 -11.59 0.57
CA LEU A 66 -0.88 -12.45 1.66
C LEU A 66 0.10 -13.60 1.88
N GLU A 67 0.51 -14.30 0.82
CA GLU A 67 1.47 -15.40 0.90
C GLU A 67 2.77 -14.95 1.56
N LEU A 68 3.35 -13.83 1.10
CA LEU A 68 4.56 -13.26 1.66
C LEU A 68 4.37 -12.83 3.13
N SER A 69 3.24 -12.21 3.45
CA SER A 69 2.94 -11.75 4.81
C SER A 69 2.77 -12.92 5.78
N PHE A 70 2.08 -13.99 5.37
CA PHE A 70 1.92 -15.19 6.18
C PHE A 70 3.24 -15.92 6.37
N ALA A 71 4.05 -16.09 5.31
CA ALA A 71 5.37 -16.68 5.42
C ALA A 71 6.25 -15.88 6.40
N ALA A 72 6.32 -14.56 6.26
CA ALA A 72 7.06 -13.69 7.17
C ALA A 72 6.55 -13.78 8.61
N MET A 73 5.23 -13.83 8.82
CA MET A 73 4.61 -13.98 10.13
C MET A 73 5.02 -15.30 10.81
N ILE A 74 5.07 -16.39 10.05
CA ILE A 74 5.52 -17.69 10.57
C ILE A 74 6.95 -17.59 11.09
N PHE A 75 7.87 -16.97 10.34
CA PHE A 75 9.25 -16.75 10.82
C PHE A 75 9.30 -15.82 12.02
N ALA A 76 8.52 -14.74 12.03
CA ALA A 76 8.47 -13.80 13.15
C ALA A 76 7.99 -14.48 14.45
N VAL A 77 6.97 -15.32 14.36
CA VAL A 77 6.44 -16.07 15.52
C VAL A 77 7.36 -17.22 15.90
N ALA A 78 7.93 -17.95 14.94
CA ALA A 78 8.76 -19.12 15.23
C ALA A 78 10.15 -18.74 15.79
N ILE A 79 10.70 -17.58 15.40
CA ILE A 79 12.07 -17.17 15.75
C ILE A 79 12.03 -15.92 16.63
N GLY A 80 11.37 -14.87 16.17
CA GLY A 80 11.34 -13.57 16.85
C GLY A 80 10.71 -13.64 18.23
N LEU A 81 9.56 -14.32 18.36
CA LEU A 81 8.87 -14.44 19.64
C LEU A 81 9.67 -15.24 20.68
N PRO A 82 10.22 -16.44 20.41
CA PRO A 82 11.10 -17.13 21.36
C PRO A 82 12.36 -16.34 21.71
N ALA A 83 13.01 -15.70 20.74
CA ALA A 83 14.17 -14.86 21.00
C ALA A 83 13.84 -13.69 21.95
N GLY A 84 12.70 -13.03 21.72
CA GLY A 84 12.20 -11.97 22.59
C GLY A 84 11.85 -12.46 23.99
N ILE A 85 11.21 -13.62 24.13
CA ILE A 85 10.91 -14.23 25.43
C ILE A 85 12.21 -14.55 26.18
N LEU A 86 13.19 -15.14 25.52
CA LEU A 86 14.47 -15.49 26.14
C LEU A 86 15.24 -14.25 26.61
N ALA A 87 15.26 -13.20 25.79
CA ALA A 87 15.84 -11.90 26.14
C ALA A 87 15.14 -11.30 27.38
N ALA A 88 13.80 -11.32 27.41
CA ALA A 88 13.02 -10.78 28.52
C ALA A 88 13.25 -11.54 29.83
N VAL A 89 13.33 -12.88 29.80
CA VAL A 89 13.60 -13.71 30.99
C VAL A 89 15.03 -13.50 31.50
N ARG A 90 16.00 -13.28 30.60
CA ARG A 90 17.41 -13.04 30.94
C ARG A 90 17.80 -11.56 30.78
N ARG A 91 16.95 -10.66 31.26
CA ARG A 91 17.14 -9.22 31.15
C ARG A 91 18.51 -8.77 31.67
N GLY A 92 19.18 -7.88 30.93
CA GLY A 92 20.51 -7.35 31.25
C GLY A 92 21.67 -8.31 30.98
N SER A 93 21.39 -9.48 30.36
CA SER A 93 22.43 -10.41 29.93
C SER A 93 22.96 -10.04 28.53
N ALA A 94 24.10 -10.63 28.16
CA ALA A 94 24.62 -10.48 26.80
C ALA A 94 23.62 -10.96 25.72
N LEU A 95 22.79 -11.97 26.02
CA LEU A 95 21.76 -12.46 25.11
C LEU A 95 20.68 -11.41 24.87
N ASP A 96 20.20 -10.75 25.92
CA ASP A 96 19.23 -9.64 25.84
C ASP A 96 19.79 -8.51 24.95
N HIS A 97 20.99 -8.03 25.26
CA HIS A 97 21.64 -6.98 24.46
C HIS A 97 21.84 -7.37 22.98
N THR A 98 22.18 -8.64 22.69
CA THR A 98 22.40 -9.11 21.32
C THR A 98 21.09 -9.17 20.54
N VAL A 99 20.04 -9.74 21.13
CA VAL A 99 18.71 -9.82 20.51
C VAL A 99 18.15 -8.42 20.26
N MET A 100 18.26 -7.53 21.24
CA MET A 100 17.82 -6.14 21.12
C MET A 100 18.59 -5.37 20.05
N ALA A 101 19.92 -5.50 19.99
CA ALA A 101 20.72 -4.84 18.96
C ALA A 101 20.35 -5.32 17.54
N GLY A 102 20.17 -6.64 17.37
CA GLY A 102 19.72 -7.22 16.11
C GLY A 102 18.34 -6.73 15.69
N ALA A 103 17.37 -6.75 16.61
CA ALA A 103 16.02 -6.26 16.36
C ALA A 103 16.00 -4.77 15.99
N LEU A 104 16.76 -3.93 16.73
CA LEU A 104 16.84 -2.50 16.48
C LEU A 104 17.47 -2.21 15.11
N THR A 105 18.50 -2.95 14.72
CA THR A 105 19.15 -2.82 13.42
C THR A 105 18.18 -3.18 12.30
N GLY A 106 17.52 -4.34 12.38
CA GLY A 106 16.57 -4.77 11.37
C GLY A 106 15.37 -3.82 11.23
N TYR A 107 14.87 -3.27 12.34
CA TYR A 107 13.75 -2.33 12.33
C TYR A 107 14.15 -0.94 11.81
N SER A 108 15.36 -0.47 12.12
CA SER A 108 15.78 0.91 11.83
C SER A 108 16.38 1.08 10.44
N MET A 109 16.84 0.01 9.82
CA MET A 109 17.48 0.09 8.51
C MET A 109 16.45 0.26 7.39
N PRO A 110 16.75 1.05 6.34
CA PRO A 110 15.83 1.21 5.23
C PRO A 110 15.67 -0.09 4.43
N ILE A 111 14.46 -0.38 3.97
CA ILE A 111 14.13 -1.64 3.28
C ILE A 111 14.93 -1.91 2.00
N PHE A 112 15.54 -0.88 1.40
CA PHE A 112 16.35 -0.98 0.19
C PHE A 112 17.82 -1.33 0.44
N TRP A 113 18.21 -1.60 1.69
CA TRP A 113 19.59 -1.97 2.07
C TRP A 113 19.82 -3.49 2.08
N TRP A 114 18.79 -4.29 1.78
CA TRP A 114 18.81 -5.73 1.57
C TRP A 114 17.89 -6.10 0.40
#